data_AF-A0A377BKF5-F1
#
_entry.id   AF-A0A377BKF5-F1
#
_cell.length_a   1.000
_cell.length_b   1.000
_cell.length_c   1.000
_cell.angle_alpha   90.00
_cell.angle_beta   90.00
_cell.angle_gamma   90.00
#
_symmetry.space_group_name_H-M   'P 1'
#
loop_
_entity.id
_entity.type
_entity.pdbx_description
1 polymer ?
#
loop_
_entity_poly.entity_id
_entity_poly.type
_entity_poly.pdbx_seq_one_letter_code
_entity_poly.pdbx_strand_id
1 'polypeptide(L)' 'MVAVELLHAISVDTRRKIRAEQVSITPQVSGRIVELNIKDNQLVNAGDLLLTIDKTPFQIAELNAQAQLAKAQSDLAKAK' A
#
# COMPACT_ATOMS: atom_id res chain seq x y z
N MET A 1 -6.93 1.93 5.31
CA MET A 1 -6.96 1.29 3.98
C MET A 1 -5.58 1.55 3.43
N VAL A 2 -4.72 0.52 3.34
CA VAL A 2 -3.40 0.69 2.72
C VAL A 2 -3.56 0.29 1.27
N ALA A 3 -3.51 1.27 0.38
CA ALA A 3 -3.63 1.06 -1.06
C ALA A 3 -2.26 0.78 -1.66
N VAL A 4 -2.20 -0.17 -2.59
CA VAL A 4 -1.04 -0.37 -3.45
C VAL A 4 -1.37 0.29 -4.78
N GLU A 5 -0.65 1.36 -5.11
CA GLU A 5 -0.81 2.06 -6.38
C GLU A 5 0.04 1.39 -7.47
N LEU A 6 -0.55 1.22 -8.66
CA LEU A 6 0.15 0.73 -9.84
C LEU A 6 0.86 1.88 -10.55
N LEU A 7 2.11 1.69 -10.98
CA LEU A 7 2.81 2.62 -11.86
C LEU A 7 3.27 1.90 -13.13
N HIS A 8 2.39 1.61 -14.11
CA HIS A 8 2.85 1.11 -15.42
C HIS A 8 2.18 1.80 -16.61
N ALA A 9 3.03 2.32 -17.50
CA ALA A 9 2.68 2.78 -18.84
C ALA A 9 3.08 1.69 -19.85
N ILE A 10 2.11 1.12 -20.57
CA ILE A 10 2.40 0.24 -21.72
C ILE A 10 2.52 1.14 -22.95
N SER A 11 3.74 1.37 -23.44
CA SER A 11 3.98 2.03 -24.75
C SER A 11 4.11 0.99 -25.85
N VAL A 12 3.17 0.99 -26.80
CA VAL A 12 3.24 0.18 -28.03
C VAL A 12 3.71 1.08 -29.18
N ASP A 13 4.97 0.95 -29.61
CA ASP A 13 5.49 1.63 -30.82
C ASP A 13 5.40 0.71 -32.05
N THR A 14 4.59 1.12 -33.03
CA THR A 14 4.19 0.32 -34.19
C THR A 14 5.26 0.30 -35.30
N ARG A 15 6.46 -0.21 -35.00
CA ARG A 15 7.45 -0.66 -36.00
C ARG A 15 8.24 -1.86 -35.46
N ARG A 16 7.73 -3.09 -35.69
CA ARG A 16 8.42 -4.38 -35.46
C ARG A 16 9.29 -4.42 -34.18
N LYS A 17 8.67 -4.36 -33.01
CA LYS A 17 9.12 -4.96 -31.72
C LYS A 17 8.08 -4.63 -30.65
N ILE A 18 7.31 -5.62 -30.23
CA ILE A 18 6.44 -5.49 -29.05
C ILE A 18 7.37 -5.55 -27.83
N ARG A 19 7.63 -4.41 -27.17
CA ARG A 19 8.27 -4.40 -25.86
C ARG A 19 7.16 -4.36 -24.81
N ALA A 20 6.89 -5.50 -24.20
CA ALA A 20 6.12 -5.54 -22.97
C ALA A 20 7.12 -5.35 -21.82
N GLU A 21 7.08 -4.18 -21.18
CA GLU A 21 7.76 -4.01 -19.90
C GLU A 21 6.91 -4.69 -18.84
N GLN A 22 7.34 -5.88 -18.41
CA GLN A 22 6.73 -6.56 -17.28
C GLN A 22 7.32 -5.98 -16.00
N VAL A 23 6.45 -5.50 -15.12
CA VAL A 23 6.90 -5.01 -13.83
C VAL A 23 6.04 -5.58 -12.74
N SER A 24 6.74 -6.01 -11.69
CA SER A 24 6.15 -6.61 -10.50
C SER A 24 5.68 -5.53 -9.55
N ILE A 25 4.45 -5.67 -9.05
CA ILE A 25 3.88 -4.80 -8.04
C ILE A 25 4.04 -5.48 -6.68
N THR A 26 4.69 -4.80 -5.75
CA THR A 26 4.92 -5.30 -4.39
C THR A 26 4.33 -4.31 -3.39
N PRO A 27 3.54 -4.78 -2.40
CA PRO A 27 3.06 -3.89 -1.35
C PRO A 27 4.23 -3.33 -0.53
N GLN A 28 4.14 -2.06 -0.15
CA GLN A 28 5.13 -1.40 0.70
C GLN A 28 5.20 -1.96 2.12
N VAL A 29 4.14 -2.67 2.54
CA VAL A 29 4.04 -3.28 3.86
C VAL A 29 3.58 -4.73 3.74
N SER A 30 4.14 -5.60 4.57
CA SER A 30 3.70 -6.99 4.68
C SER A 30 2.35 -7.06 5.40
N GLY A 31 1.40 -7.83 4.88
CA GLY A 31 0.12 -8.04 5.53
C GLY A 31 -0.77 -9.00 4.77
N ARG A 32 -1.87 -9.41 5.40
CA ARG A 32 -2.86 -10.29 4.79
C ARG A 32 -3.68 -9.50 3.77
N ILE A 33 -3.76 -10.01 2.54
CA ILE A 33 -4.66 -9.49 1.51
C ILE A 33 -6.11 -9.86 1.87
N VAL A 34 -7.00 -8.88 1.91
CA VAL A 34 -8.44 -9.08 2.18
C VAL A 34 -9.26 -9.00 0.90
N GLU A 35 -8.76 -8.32 -0.13
CA GLU A 35 -9.46 -8.14 -1.39
C GLU A 35 -8.47 -7.98 -2.54
N LEU A 36 -8.82 -8.57 -3.70
CA LEU A 36 -8.11 -8.39 -4.96
C LEU A 36 -9.10 -7.79 -5.97
N ASN A 37 -8.84 -6.55 -6.38
CA ASN A 37 -9.72 -5.72 -7.19
C ASN A 37 -9.30 -5.67 -8.67
N ILE A 38 -8.63 -6.72 -9.14
CA ILE A 38 -8.14 -6.85 -10.51
C ILE A 38 -8.42 -8.24 -11.08
N LYS A 39 -8.48 -8.31 -12.41
CA LYS A 39 -8.58 -9.54 -13.19
C LYS A 39 -7.39 -9.67 -14.13
N ASP A 40 -7.11 -10.89 -14.56
CA ASP A 40 -6.06 -11.16 -15.54
C ASP A 40 -6.28 -10.35 -16.83
N ASN A 41 -5.18 -9.82 -17.37
CA ASN A 41 -5.13 -8.97 -18.56
C ASN A 41 -6.01 -7.71 -18.51
N GLN A 42 -6.42 -7.28 -17.31
CA GLN A 42 -7.14 -6.02 -17.13
C GLN A 42 -6.21 -4.83 -17.33
N LEU A 43 -6.66 -3.86 -18.14
CA LEU A 43 -6.02 -2.55 -18.22
C LEU A 43 -6.29 -1.77 -16.93
N VAL A 44 -5.23 -1.22 -16.36
CA VAL A 44 -5.20 -0.53 -15.06
C VAL A 44 -4.37 0.74 -15.22
N ASN A 45 -4.79 1.81 -14.57
CA ASN A 45 -4.15 3.11 -14.61
C ASN A 45 -3.47 3.42 -13.27
N ALA A 46 -2.62 4.45 -13.28
CA ALA A 46 -2.02 4.93 -12.06
C ALA A 46 -3.09 5.46 -11.08
N GLY A 47 -2.97 5.05 -9.82
CA GLY A 47 -3.95 5.37 -8.76
C GLY A 47 -5.10 4.37 -8.64
N ASP A 48 -5.21 3.37 -9.53
CA ASP A 48 -6.22 2.33 -9.38
C ASP A 48 -5.95 1.47 -8.14
N LEU A 49 -6.99 1.19 -7.36
CA LEU A 49 -6.91 0.29 -6.22
C LEU A 49 -6.87 -1.16 -6.71
N LEU A 50 -5.72 -1.80 -6.54
CA LEU A 50 -5.51 -3.16 -7.05
C LEU A 50 -5.85 -4.24 -6.03
N LEU A 51 -5.49 -4.00 -4.78
CA LEU A 51 -5.65 -4.94 -3.69
C LEU A 51 -5.78 -4.17 -2.38
N THR A 52 -6.41 -4.81 -1.40
CA THR A 52 -6.59 -4.26 -0.06
C THR A 52 -5.89 -5.17 0.94
N ILE A 53 -5.07 -4.59 1.81
CA ILE A 53 -4.43 -5.27 2.94
C ILE A 53 -5.24 -5.03 4.22
N ASP A 54 -5.35 -6.05 5.08
CA ASP A 54 -5.96 -5.95 6.39
C ASP A 54 -5.26 -4.86 7.23
N LYS A 55 -5.99 -3.80 7.54
CA LYS A 55 -5.49 -2.66 8.30
C LYS A 55 -5.46 -2.92 9.81
N THR A 56 -6.14 -3.95 10.31
CA THR A 56 -6.38 -4.17 11.74
C THR A 56 -5.08 -4.20 12.55
N PRO A 57 -4.03 -4.95 12.16
CA PRO A 57 -2.77 -4.98 12.91
C PRO A 57 -2.09 -3.61 12.96
N PHE A 58 -2.16 -2.85 11.86
CA PHE A 58 -1.56 -1.52 11.77
C PHE A 58 -2.30 -0.50 12.65
N GLN A 59 -3.63 -0.56 12.69
CA GLN A 59 -4.44 0.30 13.56
C GLN A 59 -4.17 0.02 15.04
N ILE A 60 -4.04 -1.25 15.42
CA ILE A 60 -3.69 -1.62 16.80
C ILE A 60 -2.29 -1.09 17.16
N ALA A 61 -1.31 -1.25 16.27
CA ALA A 61 0.04 -0.74 16.48
C ALA A 61 0.07 0.78 16.62
N GLU A 62 -0.70 1.49 15.79
CA GLU A 62 -0.86 2.94 15.86
C GLU A 62 -1.46 3.38 17.20
N LEU A 63 -2.57 2.77 17.63
CA LEU A 63 -3.21 3.08 18.90
C LEU A 63 -2.28 2.83 20.10
N ASN A 64 -1.52 1.72 20.06
CA ASN A 64 -0.53 1.42 21.10
C ASN A 64 0.59 2.48 21.14
N ALA A 65 1.08 2.92 19.98
CA ALA A 65 2.09 3.96 19.90
C ALA A 65 1.57 5.31 20.42
N GLN A 66 0.33 5.67 20.08
CA GLN A 66 -0.32 6.88 20.59
C GLN A 66 -0.51 6.84 22.11
N ALA A 67 -0.90 5.70 22.66
CA ALA A 67 -1.03 5.52 24.11
C ALA A 67 0.31 5.63 24.84
N GLN A 68 1.38 5.05 24.26
CA GLN A 68 2.73 5.18 24.81
C GLN A 68 3.23 6.63 24.77
N LEU A 69 2.96 7.35 23.69
CA LEU A 69 3.29 8.77 23.56
C LEU A 69 2.55 9.61 24.61
N ALA A 70 1.24 9.41 24.78
CA ALA A 70 0.44 10.14 25.77
C ALA A 70 0.92 9.87 27.21
N LYS A 71 1.31 8.63 27.50
CA LYS A 71 1.91 8.26 28.78
C LYS A 71 3.25 8.97 28.99
N ALA A 72 4.15 8.94 28.01
CA ALA A 72 5.44 9.61 28.10
C ALA A 72 5.30 11.13 28.28
N GLN A 73 4.34 11.76 27.59
CA GLN A 73 4.02 13.18 27.77
C GLN A 73 3.50 13.49 29.17
N SER A 74 2.64 12.62 29.73
CA SER A 74 2.12 12.76 31.09
C SER A 74 3.23 12.60 32.14
N ASP A 75 4.12 11.62 31.94
CA ASP A 75 5.26 11.37 32.81
C ASP A 75 6.24 12.56 32.78
N LEU A 76 6.50 13.13 31.60
CA LEU A 76 7.30 14.35 31.45
C LEU A 76 6.66 15.57 32.11
N ALA A 77 5.34 15.74 31.99
CA ALA A 77 4.62 16.85 32.62
C ALA A 77 4.66 16.79 34.14
N LYS A 78 4.61 15.58 34.73
CA LYS A 78 4.74 15.37 36.19
C LYS A 78 6.15 15.59 36.72
N ALA A 79 7.16 15.43 35.87
CA ALA A 79 8.56 15.57 36.25
C ALA A 79 9.07 17.03 36.20
N LYS A 80 8.24 17.96 35.72
CA LYS A 80 8.47 19.40 35.77
C LYS A 80 7.79 20.01 36.98
#